data_AF-A4ESQ5-F1
#
_entry.id   AF-A4ESQ5-F1
#
_cell.length_a   1.000
_cell.length_b   1.000
_cell.length_c   1.000
_cell.angle_alpha   90.00
_cell.angle_beta   90.00
_cell.angle_gamma   90.00
#
_symmetry.space_group_name_H-M   'P 1'
#
loop_
_entity.id
_entity.type
_entity.pdbx_description
1 polymer ?
#
loop_
_entity_poly.entity_id
_entity_poly.type
_entity_poly.pdbx_seq_one_letter_code
_entity_poly.pdbx_strand_id
1 'polypeptide(L)'
;MVARWKNLAQTKDTGASARKWFAELLWVAFPSQSERELRAEASRTLGCSERQVGNWLNCENDASLSVVVSVLIVAGAEVVFQKLEGGK
;
A
#
# COMPACT_ATOMS: atom_id res chain seq x y z
N MET A 1 -35.47 -5.73 30.83
CA MET A 1 -34.68 -5.87 29.59
C MET A 1 -33.68 -4.73 29.53
N VAL A 2 -32.42 -4.99 29.87
CA VAL A 2 -31.37 -3.96 29.84
C VAL A 2 -30.85 -3.86 28.41
N ALA A 3 -30.97 -2.67 27.82
CA ALA A 3 -30.42 -2.39 26.50
C ALA A 3 -28.90 -2.60 26.52
N ARG A 4 -28.43 -3.60 25.77
CA ARG A 4 -27.01 -3.88 25.56
C ARG A 4 -26.50 -2.86 24.55
N TRP A 5 -25.99 -1.73 25.05
CA TRP A 5 -25.25 -0.79 24.22
C TRP A 5 -23.97 -1.50 23.76
N LYS A 6 -24.01 -2.04 22.54
CA LYS A 6 -22.82 -2.55 21.87
C LYS A 6 -21.97 -1.32 21.58
N ASN A 7 -20.81 -1.22 22.22
CA ASN A 7 -19.85 -0.14 21.98
C ASN A 7 -19.47 -0.11 20.50
N LEU A 8 -20.16 0.69 19.68
CA LEU A 8 -19.85 0.90 18.27
C LEU A 8 -18.52 1.65 18.09
N ALA A 9 -17.98 2.23 19.16
CA ALA A 9 -16.62 2.80 19.20
C ALA A 9 -15.51 1.76 19.02
N GLN A 10 -15.82 0.44 19.10
CA GLN A 10 -14.94 -0.61 18.60
C GLN A 10 -15.13 -0.84 17.08
N THR A 11 -15.29 0.22 16.29
CA THR A 11 -14.87 0.16 14.89
C THR A 11 -13.39 -0.17 14.94
N LYS A 12 -13.05 -1.45 14.68
CA LYS A 12 -11.68 -1.90 14.40
C LYS A 12 -11.00 -0.80 13.61
N ASP A 13 -9.81 -0.37 14.02
CA ASP A 13 -9.03 0.67 13.34
C ASP A 13 -8.75 0.27 11.89
N THR A 14 -9.75 0.54 11.04
CA THR A 14 -9.78 0.17 9.63
C THR A 14 -8.78 1.01 8.86
N GLY A 15 -8.46 2.21 9.36
CA GLY A 15 -7.41 3.07 8.83
C GLY A 15 -6.03 2.43 8.99
N ALA A 16 -5.68 1.96 10.19
CA ALA A 16 -4.40 1.28 10.40
C ALA A 16 -4.28 -0.01 9.55
N SER A 17 -5.38 -0.76 9.42
CA SER A 17 -5.41 -1.97 8.61
C SER A 17 -5.25 -1.67 7.10
N ALA A 18 -5.91 -0.62 6.61
CA ALA A 18 -5.82 -0.18 5.21
C ALA A 18 -4.43 0.36 4.86
N ARG A 19 -3.82 1.16 5.75
CA ARG A 19 -2.46 1.69 5.57
C ARG A 19 -1.43 0.57 5.50
N LYS A 20 -1.54 -0.41 6.40
CA LYS A 20 -0.66 -1.58 6.38
C LYS A 20 -0.80 -2.36 5.08
N TRP A 21 -2.04 -2.62 4.65
CA TRP A 21 -2.28 -3.27 3.36
C TRP A 21 -1.68 -2.49 2.18
N PHE A 22 -1.81 -1.17 2.18
CA PHE A 22 -1.24 -0.34 1.14
C PHE A 22 0.30 -0.34 1.15
N ALA A 23 0.93 -0.37 2.33
CA ALA A 23 2.38 -0.51 2.46
C ALA A 23 2.88 -1.84 1.89
N GLU A 24 2.20 -2.96 2.17
CA GLU A 24 2.50 -4.26 1.56
C GLU A 24 2.32 -4.22 0.04
N LEU A 25 1.26 -3.55 -0.45
CA LEU A 25 1.02 -3.41 -1.88
C LEU A 25 2.13 -2.63 -2.59
N LEU A 26 2.73 -1.62 -1.95
CA LEU A 26 3.88 -0.91 -2.50
C LEU A 26 5.09 -1.84 -2.70
N TRP A 27 5.33 -2.78 -1.78
CA TRP A 27 6.39 -3.78 -1.93
C TRP A 27 6.15 -4.76 -3.07
N VAL A 28 4.88 -5.07 -3.35
CA VAL A 28 4.50 -5.89 -4.52
C VAL A 28 4.65 -5.10 -5.81
N ALA A 29 4.23 -3.84 -5.83
CA ALA A 29 4.31 -2.98 -7.01
C ALA A 29 5.74 -2.59 -7.39
N PHE A 30 6.62 -2.44 -6.39
CA PHE A 30 8.01 -2.01 -6.57
C PHE A 30 8.96 -2.97 -5.83
N PRO A 31 9.18 -4.17 -6.36
CA PRO A 31 10.06 -5.16 -5.75
C PRO A 31 11.48 -4.61 -5.63
N SER A 32 11.98 -4.48 -4.41
CA SER A 32 13.29 -3.89 -4.14
C SER A 32 13.94 -4.53 -2.91
N GLN A 33 15.26 -4.36 -2.75
CA GLN A 33 16.01 -4.98 -1.66
C GLN A 33 16.04 -4.12 -0.40
N SER A 34 15.65 -2.85 -0.50
CA SER A 34 15.61 -1.94 0.63
C SER A 34 14.50 -0.90 0.50
N GLU A 35 14.06 -0.38 1.64
CA GLU A 35 13.03 0.67 1.70
C GLU A 35 13.46 1.95 0.97
N ARG A 36 14.76 2.24 0.97
CA ARG A 36 15.34 3.39 0.28
C ARG A 36 15.19 3.26 -1.24
N GLU A 37 15.46 2.07 -1.78
CA GLU A 37 15.28 1.79 -3.20
C GLU A 37 13.81 1.89 -3.59
N LEU A 38 12.91 1.27 -2.81
CA LEU A 38 11.47 1.37 -3.01
C LEU A 38 11.01 2.82 -3.08
N ARG A 39 11.44 3.66 -2.13
CA ARG A 39 11.08 5.08 -2.08
C ARG A 39 11.55 5.81 -3.32
N ALA A 40 12.79 5.59 -3.75
CA ALA A 40 13.36 6.24 -4.92
C ALA A 40 12.64 5.83 -6.22
N GLU A 41 12.26 4.56 -6.36
CA GLU A 41 11.57 4.06 -7.54
C GLU A 41 10.09 4.48 -7.56
N ALA A 42 9.36 4.24 -6.48
CA ALA A 42 7.95 4.58 -6.38
C ALA A 42 7.71 6.09 -6.50
N SER A 43 8.59 6.92 -5.93
CA SER A 43 8.48 8.38 -6.06
C SER A 43 8.56 8.85 -7.51
N ARG A 44 9.50 8.29 -8.29
CA ARG A 44 9.65 8.58 -9.72
C ARG A 44 8.44 8.11 -10.53
N THR A 45 7.98 6.89 -10.27
CA THR A 45 6.85 6.30 -11.02
C THR A 45 5.52 6.97 -10.70
N LEU A 46 5.29 7.33 -9.44
CA LEU A 46 4.04 7.94 -8.97
C LEU A 46 4.06 9.47 -9.05
N GLY A 47 5.20 10.10 -9.38
CA GLY A 47 5.34 11.56 -9.45
C GLY A 47 5.14 12.26 -8.11
N CYS A 48 5.53 11.61 -7.00
CA CYS A 48 5.40 12.15 -5.64
C CYS A 48 6.77 12.20 -4.94
N SER A 49 6.84 12.77 -3.74
CA SER A 49 8.12 12.84 -3.01
C SER A 49 8.46 11.52 -2.32
N GLU A 50 9.75 11.19 -2.19
CA GLU A 50 10.22 10.02 -1.41
C GLU A 50 9.71 10.05 0.04
N ARG A 51 9.54 11.25 0.60
CA ARG A 51 8.95 11.43 1.94
C ARG A 51 7.52 10.95 1.99
N GLN A 52 6.69 11.26 1.00
CA GLN A 52 5.30 10.78 0.96
C GLN A 52 5.25 9.25 0.89
N VAL A 53 6.11 8.65 0.07
CA VAL A 53 6.24 7.18 0.01
C VAL A 53 6.68 6.62 1.36
N GLY A 54 7.64 7.26 2.03
CA GLY A 54 8.07 6.89 3.38
C GLY A 54 6.95 6.94 4.41
N ASN A 55 6.15 8.00 4.40
CA ASN A 55 5.00 8.13 5.28
C ASN A 55 3.95 7.02 5.03
N TRP A 56 3.75 6.59 3.77
CA TRP A 56 2.84 5.48 3.47
C TRP A 56 3.38 4.15 3.99
N LEU A 57 4.68 3.88 3.80
CA LEU A 57 5.34 2.66 4.30
C LEU A 57 5.32 2.58 5.84
N ASN A 58 5.51 3.71 6.51
CA ASN A 58 5.41 3.82 7.96
C ASN A 58 3.95 3.82 8.46
N CYS A 59 2.96 3.74 7.58
CA CYS A 59 1.53 3.84 7.90
C CYS A 59 1.18 5.16 8.62
N GLU A 60 1.89 6.25 8.36
CA GLU A 60 1.65 7.55 8.99
C GLU A 60 0.48 8.29 8.33
N ASN A 61 0.37 8.19 6.99
CA ASN A 61 -0.66 8.87 6.20
C ASN A 61 -1.36 7.91 5.24
N ASP A 62 -2.59 8.24 4.87
CA ASP A 62 -3.31 7.55 3.80
C ASP A 62 -2.86 8.06 2.41
N ALA A 63 -2.86 7.17 1.43
CA ALA A 63 -2.69 7.54 0.03
C ALA A 63 -4.03 8.01 -0.56
N SER A 64 -3.97 8.90 -1.56
CA SER A 64 -5.18 9.27 -2.30
C SER A 64 -5.67 8.09 -3.14
N LEU A 65 -6.96 8.03 -3.44
CA LEU A 65 -7.53 6.96 -4.26
C LEU A 65 -6.83 6.82 -5.62
N SER A 66 -6.44 7.94 -6.24
CA SER A 66 -5.70 7.93 -7.50
C SER A 66 -4.35 7.23 -7.37
N VAL A 67 -3.62 7.48 -6.27
CA VAL A 67 -2.34 6.81 -6.01
C VAL A 67 -2.56 5.32 -5.77
N VAL A 68 -3.58 4.95 -4.99
CA VAL A 68 -3.92 3.54 -4.74
C VAL A 68 -4.21 2.80 -6.05
N VAL A 69 -4.98 3.39 -6.95
CA VAL A 69 -5.27 2.80 -8.26
C VAL A 69 -4.02 2.66 -9.11
N SER A 70 -3.14 3.66 -9.16
CA SER A 70 -1.88 3.57 -9.89
C SER A 70 -1.00 2.42 -9.37
N VAL A 71 -0.87 2.29 -8.05
CA VAL A 71 -0.08 1.21 -7.44
C VAL A 71 -0.70 -0.16 -7.72
N LEU A 72 -2.03 -0.29 -7.69
CA LEU A 72 -2.73 -1.53 -8.06
C LEU A 72 -2.45 -1.95 -9.52
N ILE A 73 -2.41 -0.98 -10.45
CA ILE A 73 -2.10 -1.25 -11.86
C ILE A 73 -0.66 -1.76 -12.00
N VAL A 74 0.30 -1.11 -11.33
CA VAL A 74 1.71 -1.52 -11.35
C VAL A 74 1.88 -2.91 -10.73
N ALA A 75 1.31 -3.16 -9.55
CA ALA A 75 1.33 -4.46 -8.89
C ALA A 75 0.71 -5.57 -9.75
N GLY A 76 -0.43 -5.27 -10.41
CA GLY A 76 -1.08 -6.21 -11.31
C GLY A 76 -0.21 -6.57 -12.51
N ALA A 77 0.47 -5.58 -13.10
CA ALA A 77 1.42 -5.82 -14.18
C ALA A 77 2.58 -6.72 -13.70
N GLU A 78 3.17 -6.43 -12.54
CA GLU A 78 4.29 -7.20 -11.97
C GLU A 78 3.91 -8.67 -11.73
N VAL A 79 2.73 -8.94 -11.17
CA VAL A 79 2.25 -10.31 -10.95
C VAL A 79 2.05 -11.06 -12.29
N VAL A 80 1.58 -10.39 -13.34
CA VAL A 80 1.45 -10.99 -14.67
C VAL A 80 2.83 -11.29 -15.26
N PHE A 81 3.79 -10.37 -15.16
CA PHE A 81 5.15 -10.58 -15.64
C PHE A 81 5.84 -11.75 -14.95
N GLN A 82 5.79 -11.84 -13.61
CA GLN A 82 6.35 -12.95 -12.86
C GLN A 82 5.78 -14.31 -13.29
N LYS A 83 4.48 -14.36 -13.59
CA LYS A 83 3.83 -15.59 -14.07
C LYS A 83 4.30 -16.00 -15.48
N LEU A 84 4.64 -15.03 -16.33
CA LEU A 84 5.18 -15.29 -17.66
C LEU A 84 6.65 -15.73 -17.59
N GLU A 85 7.45 -15.16 -16.69
CA GLU A 85 8.87 -15.48 -16.54
C GLU A 85 9.11 -16.81 -15.81
N GLY A 86 8.24 -17.19 -14.86
CA GLY A 86 8.30 -18.48 -14.15
C GLY A 86 7.79 -19.69 -14.94
N GLY A 87 7.25 -19.48 -16.15
CA GLY A 87 6.72 -20.52 -17.02
C GLY A 87 7.76 -21.10 -17.99
N LYS A 88 8.93 -21.51 -17.47
CA LYS A 88 10.00 -22.15 -18.25
C LYS A 88 10.29 -23.56 -17.75
#